data_AF-A0A349TJ22-F1
#
_entry.id   AF-A0A349TJ22-F1
#
_cell.length_a   1.000
_cell.length_b   1.000
_cell.length_c   1.000
_cell.angle_alpha   90.00
_cell.angle_beta   90.00
_cell.angle_gamma   90.00
#
_symmetry.space_group_name_H-M   'P 1'
#
loop_
_entity.id
_entity.type
_entity.pdbx_description
1 polymer ?
#
loop_
_entity_poly.entity_id
_entity_poly.type
_entity_poly.pdbx_seq_one_letter_code
_entity_poly.pdbx_strand_id
1 'polypeptide(L)'
;MNRTIEQVQESFAKPEFKDSRAIVEDMARYVGRSSMVSMFEKPKYRDFVRSLNSVEQEALASGLKNQLHGDQQLGFEMVLSVLQSRKLAKWSLISILPVYFHPLDEVFVKPTTAKGVISHFELGGLEYKPQPSWEFYENYRRHILSMKKKVKKSLSPNNAAFTGFLMMSLRT
;
A
#
# COMPACT_ATOMS: atom_id res chain seq x y z
N MET A 1 -7.90 -14.83 11.79
CA MET A 1 -7.21 -13.65 11.22
C MET A 1 -6.47 -14.13 9.96
N ASN A 2 -6.27 -13.30 8.94
CA ASN A 2 -5.76 -13.80 7.64
C ASN A 2 -4.27 -14.17 7.80
N ARG A 3 -3.87 -15.42 7.52
CA ARG A 3 -2.49 -15.92 7.68
C ARG A 3 -1.43 -15.01 7.06
N THR A 4 -1.76 -14.33 5.95
CA THR A 4 -0.85 -13.37 5.32
C THR A 4 -0.60 -12.12 6.17
N ILE A 5 -1.60 -11.62 6.90
CA ILE A 5 -1.47 -10.44 7.77
C ILE A 5 -0.50 -10.74 8.91
N GLU A 6 -0.69 -11.88 9.59
CA GLU A 6 0.20 -12.32 10.69
C GLU A 6 1.66 -12.43 10.19
N GLN A 7 1.88 -13.11 9.07
CA GLN A 7 3.21 -13.27 8.49
C GLN A 7 3.86 -11.93 8.10
N VAL A 8 3.09 -11.00 7.52
CA VAL A 8 3.57 -9.66 7.18
C VAL A 8 3.92 -8.87 8.44
N GLN A 9 3.10 -8.97 9.49
CA GLN A 9 3.33 -8.28 10.76
C GLN A 9 4.60 -8.80 11.47
N GLU A 10 4.83 -10.10 11.43
CA GLU A 10 6.06 -10.73 11.94
C GLU A 10 7.29 -10.30 11.12
N SER A 11 7.25 -10.46 9.80
CA SER A 11 8.36 -10.11 8.89
C SER A 11 8.75 -8.62 8.93
N PHE A 12 7.82 -7.74 9.25
CA PHE A 12 8.06 -6.30 9.34
C PHE A 12 7.88 -5.75 10.76
N ALA A 13 8.09 -6.58 11.78
CA ALA A 13 8.19 -6.08 13.14
C ALA A 13 9.38 -5.11 13.26
N LYS A 14 9.26 -4.09 14.12
CA LYS A 14 10.27 -3.01 14.24
C LYS A 14 11.72 -3.51 14.42
N PRO A 15 12.01 -4.59 15.17
CA PRO A 15 13.37 -5.15 15.30
C PRO A 15 13.95 -5.76 14.03
N GLU A 16 13.12 -6.23 13.11
CA GLU A 16 13.57 -6.90 11.87
C GLU A 16 14.24 -5.93 10.90
N PHE A 17 13.95 -4.63 11.01
CA PHE A 17 14.57 -3.57 10.20
C PHE A 17 16.05 -3.31 10.49
N LYS A 18 16.70 -4.13 11.34
CA LYS A 18 18.16 -4.16 11.49
C LYS A 18 18.87 -4.77 10.27
N ASP A 19 18.16 -5.59 9.49
CA ASP A 19 18.67 -6.21 8.25
C ASP A 19 17.87 -5.69 7.04
N SER A 20 18.38 -4.61 6.44
CA SER A 20 17.76 -3.97 5.28
C SER A 20 17.61 -4.92 4.08
N ARG A 21 18.53 -5.87 3.90
CA ARG A 21 18.49 -6.84 2.80
C ARG A 21 17.34 -7.82 3.00
N ALA A 22 17.22 -8.40 4.18
CA ALA A 22 16.12 -9.30 4.51
C ALA A 22 14.76 -8.60 4.35
N ILE A 23 14.65 -7.34 4.78
CA ILE A 23 13.42 -6.54 4.62
C ILE A 23 13.03 -6.39 3.16
N VAL A 24 13.93 -5.96 2.27
CA VAL A 24 13.55 -5.77 0.85
C VAL A 24 13.25 -7.09 0.14
N GLU A 25 13.91 -8.19 0.53
CA GLU A 25 13.59 -9.54 0.04
C GLU A 25 12.17 -9.96 0.48
N ASP A 26 11.78 -9.66 1.72
CA ASP A 26 10.43 -9.89 2.24
C ASP A 26 9.40 -8.99 1.55
N MET A 27 9.73 -7.73 1.25
CA MET A 27 8.88 -6.85 0.43
C MET A 27 8.57 -7.50 -0.93
N ALA A 28 9.61 -7.96 -1.64
CA ALA A 28 9.43 -8.65 -2.93
C ALA A 28 8.58 -9.91 -2.79
N ARG A 29 8.78 -10.70 -1.73
CA ARG A 29 8.01 -11.91 -1.43
C ARG A 29 6.52 -11.62 -1.27
N TYR A 30 6.15 -10.65 -0.43
CA TYR A 30 4.75 -10.35 -0.14
C TYR A 30 4.05 -9.62 -1.29
N VAL A 31 4.74 -8.73 -2.01
CA VAL A 31 4.23 -8.14 -3.26
C VAL A 31 3.97 -9.24 -4.30
N GLY A 32 4.89 -10.20 -4.46
CA GLY A 32 4.73 -11.32 -5.39
C GLY A 32 3.54 -12.23 -5.06
N ARG A 33 3.28 -12.47 -3.77
CA ARG A 33 2.16 -13.30 -3.29
C ARG A 33 0.82 -12.58 -3.29
N SER A 34 0.80 -11.25 -3.32
CA SER A 34 -0.44 -10.47 -3.25
C SER A 34 -1.37 -10.74 -4.43
N SER A 35 -2.63 -11.10 -4.18
CA SER A 35 -3.67 -11.17 -5.21
C SER A 35 -4.17 -9.78 -5.65
N MET A 36 -3.83 -8.72 -4.91
CA MET A 36 -4.25 -7.35 -5.18
C MET A 36 -3.30 -6.59 -6.12
N VAL A 37 -2.07 -7.10 -6.29
CA VAL A 37 -1.06 -6.54 -7.20
C VAL A 37 -1.13 -7.26 -8.55
N SER A 38 -1.01 -6.50 -9.65
CA SER A 38 -1.09 -7.04 -11.00
C SER A 38 0.03 -8.05 -11.28
N MET A 39 -0.29 -9.14 -12.00
CA MET A 39 0.70 -10.13 -12.43
C MET A 39 1.83 -9.53 -13.30
N PHE A 40 1.60 -8.39 -13.94
CA PHE A 40 2.61 -7.67 -14.72
C PHE A 40 3.54 -6.80 -13.86
N GLU A 41 3.11 -6.40 -12.66
CA GLU A 41 3.90 -5.59 -11.72
C GLU A 41 4.85 -6.46 -10.89
N LYS A 42 4.42 -7.69 -10.54
CA LYS A 42 5.17 -8.58 -9.65
C LYS A 42 6.58 -8.94 -10.15
N PRO A 43 6.79 -9.38 -11.41
CA PRO A 43 8.14 -9.68 -11.89
C PRO A 43 9.03 -8.44 -11.89
N LYS A 44 8.48 -7.29 -12.31
CA LYS A 44 9.21 -6.02 -12.36
C LYS A 44 9.66 -5.57 -10.97
N TYR A 45 8.79 -5.69 -9.97
CA TYR A 45 9.13 -5.34 -8.60
C TYR A 45 10.18 -6.28 -7.99
N ARG A 46 10.07 -7.59 -8.25
CA ARG A 46 11.08 -8.57 -7.83
C ARG A 46 12.45 -8.27 -8.46
N ASP A 47 12.47 -8.03 -9.77
CA ASP A 47 13.72 -7.79 -10.50
C ASP A 47 14.32 -6.42 -10.10
N PHE A 48 13.47 -5.45 -9.80
CA PHE A 48 13.86 -4.19 -9.17
C PHE A 48 14.58 -4.39 -7.85
N VAL A 49 13.98 -5.11 -6.89
CA VAL A 49 14.61 -5.38 -5.58
C VAL A 49 15.96 -6.08 -5.74
N ARG A 50 16.06 -7.04 -6.67
CA ARG A 50 17.32 -7.73 -6.97
C ARG A 50 18.41 -6.83 -7.55
N SER A 51 18.03 -5.71 -8.15
CA SER A 51 18.96 -4.74 -8.75
C SER A 51 19.47 -3.68 -7.78
N LEU A 52 18.92 -3.61 -6.56
CA LEU A 52 19.27 -2.59 -5.57
C LEU A 52 20.67 -2.84 -4.99
N ASN A 53 21.49 -1.80 -4.95
CA ASN A 53 22.72 -1.80 -4.16
C ASN A 53 22.42 -1.60 -2.65
N SER A 54 23.41 -1.73 -1.78
CA SER A 54 23.23 -1.63 -0.32
C SER A 54 22.59 -0.32 0.14
N VAL A 55 22.97 0.81 -0.46
CA VAL A 55 22.42 2.14 -0.13
C VAL A 55 20.95 2.23 -0.55
N GLU A 56 20.61 1.75 -1.74
CA GLU A 56 19.21 1.71 -2.21
C GLU A 56 18.34 0.75 -1.37
N GLN A 57 18.90 -0.39 -0.93
CA GLN A 57 18.22 -1.33 -0.03
C GLN A 57 17.92 -0.68 1.32
N GLU A 58 18.90 0.00 1.92
CA GLU A 58 18.74 0.71 3.19
C GLU A 58 17.72 1.85 3.07
N ALA A 59 17.73 2.60 1.97
CA ALA A 59 16.76 3.65 1.71
C ALA A 59 15.33 3.10 1.60
N LEU A 60 15.14 1.99 0.86
CA LEU A 60 13.83 1.36 0.70
C LEU A 60 13.32 0.76 2.02
N ALA A 61 14.18 0.04 2.74
CA ALA A 61 13.84 -0.54 4.05
C ALA A 61 13.52 0.54 5.08
N SER A 62 14.30 1.63 5.13
CA SER A 62 14.06 2.76 6.03
C SER A 62 12.78 3.52 5.68
N GLY A 63 12.48 3.68 4.39
CA GLY A 63 11.22 4.24 3.93
C GLY A 63 10.03 3.41 4.42
N LEU A 64 10.06 2.09 4.21
CA LEU A 64 9.01 1.19 4.72
C LEU A 64 8.91 1.25 6.25
N LYS A 65 10.04 1.28 6.97
CA LYS A 65 10.07 1.37 8.43
C LYS A 65 9.33 2.61 8.92
N ASN A 66 9.63 3.78 8.35
CA ASN A 66 8.96 5.03 8.69
C ASN A 66 7.47 4.95 8.35
N GLN A 67 7.12 4.36 7.20
CA GLN A 67 5.73 4.21 6.78
C GLN A 67 4.91 3.32 7.75
N LEU A 68 5.53 2.28 8.33
CA LEU A 68 4.83 1.33 9.21
C LEU A 68 4.91 1.71 10.70
N HIS A 69 5.99 2.35 11.15
CA HIS A 69 6.35 2.50 12.57
C HIS A 69 6.74 3.93 12.99
N GLY A 70 6.78 4.89 12.07
CA GLY A 70 7.33 6.23 12.32
C GLY A 70 6.55 7.32 11.59
N ASP A 71 7.26 8.28 11.03
CA ASP A 71 6.67 9.33 10.22
C ASP A 71 6.19 8.74 8.89
N GLN A 72 4.86 8.60 8.76
CA GLN A 72 4.26 7.94 7.60
C GLN A 72 4.47 8.72 6.30
N GLN A 73 4.45 10.05 6.35
CA GLN A 73 4.64 10.88 5.17
C GLN A 73 6.07 10.73 4.67
N LEU A 74 7.05 10.90 5.58
CA LEU A 74 8.47 10.70 5.25
C LEU A 74 8.70 9.30 4.66
N GLY A 75 8.15 8.27 5.30
CA GLY A 75 8.29 6.90 4.84
C GLY A 75 7.70 6.67 3.45
N PHE A 76 6.49 7.19 3.20
CA PHE A 76 5.84 7.14 1.89
C PHE A 76 6.69 7.83 0.81
N GLU A 77 7.19 9.04 1.08
CA GLU A 77 7.98 9.82 0.12
C GLU A 77 9.34 9.17 -0.18
N MET A 78 9.99 8.57 0.81
CA MET A 78 11.20 7.78 0.62
C MET A 78 10.97 6.57 -0.27
N VAL A 79 9.92 5.78 0.00
CA VAL A 79 9.56 4.62 -0.84
C VAL A 79 9.23 5.08 -2.26
N LEU A 80 8.45 6.17 -2.39
CA LEU A 80 8.09 6.74 -3.68
C LEU A 80 9.33 7.13 -4.50
N SER A 81 10.28 7.84 -3.90
CA SER A 81 11.53 8.26 -4.55
C SER A 81 12.32 7.07 -5.10
N VAL A 82 12.48 6.02 -4.29
CA VAL A 82 13.20 4.80 -4.69
C VAL A 82 12.48 4.10 -5.86
N LEU A 83 11.15 4.01 -5.84
CA LEU A 83 10.36 3.43 -6.94
C LEU A 83 10.37 4.27 -8.22
N GLN A 84 10.39 5.60 -8.11
CA GLN A 84 10.43 6.52 -9.26
C GLN A 84 11.70 6.32 -10.08
N SER A 85 12.84 6.05 -9.42
CA SER A 85 14.14 5.82 -10.08
C SER A 85 14.12 4.70 -11.14
N ARG A 86 13.12 3.82 -11.11
CA ARG A 86 12.93 2.71 -12.06
C ARG A 86 11.53 2.66 -12.68
N LYS A 87 10.78 3.78 -12.67
CA LYS A 87 9.42 3.89 -13.23
C LYS A 87 8.41 2.89 -12.62
N LEU A 88 8.61 2.52 -11.35
CA LEU A 88 7.76 1.61 -10.57
C LEU A 88 6.89 2.32 -9.54
N ALA A 89 6.83 3.65 -9.57
CA ALA A 89 5.95 4.45 -8.74
C ALA A 89 4.47 4.19 -9.11
N LYS A 90 3.87 3.21 -8.43
CA LYS A 90 2.48 2.76 -8.66
C LYS A 90 1.77 2.66 -7.31
N TRP A 91 0.51 3.08 -7.31
CA TRP A 91 -0.36 3.04 -6.13
C TRP A 91 -0.46 1.65 -5.49
N SER A 92 -0.54 0.60 -6.32
CA SER A 92 -0.60 -0.80 -5.85
C SER A 92 0.66 -1.19 -5.08
N LEU A 93 1.84 -0.79 -5.57
CA LEU A 93 3.12 -1.17 -4.97
C LEU A 93 3.41 -0.42 -3.65
N ILE A 94 3.02 0.84 -3.56
CA ILE A 94 3.29 1.66 -2.35
C ILE A 94 2.28 1.42 -1.22
N SER A 95 1.05 0.98 -1.53
CA SER A 95 -0.02 0.81 -0.53
C SER A 95 -0.23 -0.64 -0.07
N ILE A 96 0.29 -1.65 -0.78
CA ILE A 96 -0.03 -3.04 -0.47
C ILE A 96 0.53 -3.53 0.88
N LEU A 97 1.79 -3.22 1.18
CA LEU A 97 2.41 -3.66 2.44
C LEU A 97 1.83 -2.95 3.66
N PRO A 98 1.62 -1.62 3.66
CA PRO A 98 0.89 -0.94 4.74
C PRO A 98 -0.49 -1.54 5.00
N VAL A 99 -1.25 -1.89 3.96
CA VAL A 99 -2.57 -2.51 4.10
C VAL A 99 -2.50 -3.91 4.71
N TYR A 100 -1.48 -4.69 4.41
CA TYR A 100 -1.29 -5.98 5.07
C TYR A 100 -0.84 -5.83 6.52
N PHE A 101 -0.02 -4.83 6.82
CA PHE A 101 0.52 -4.62 8.17
C PHE A 101 -0.50 -3.97 9.12
N HIS A 102 -1.23 -2.95 8.67
CA HIS A 102 -2.24 -2.18 9.41
C HIS A 102 -3.61 -2.25 8.70
N PRO A 103 -4.26 -3.43 8.65
CA PRO A 103 -5.44 -3.69 7.79
C PRO A 103 -6.70 -2.92 8.18
N LEU A 104 -6.72 -2.31 9.37
CA LEU A 104 -7.85 -1.51 9.85
C LEU A 104 -7.69 -0.02 9.57
N ASP A 105 -6.45 0.43 9.36
CA ASP A 105 -6.08 1.85 9.28
C ASP A 105 -5.63 2.25 7.86
N GLU A 106 -4.88 1.38 7.17
CA GLU A 106 -4.34 1.65 5.85
C GLU A 106 -5.28 1.22 4.72
N VAL A 107 -5.19 1.87 3.56
CA VAL A 107 -6.11 1.64 2.44
C VAL A 107 -5.36 1.29 1.16
N PHE A 108 -5.89 0.32 0.41
CA PHE A 108 -5.31 -0.05 -0.87
C PHE A 108 -5.85 0.87 -1.96
N VAL A 109 -4.95 1.51 -2.71
CA VAL A 109 -5.35 2.41 -3.81
C VAL A 109 -5.26 1.66 -5.14
N LYS A 110 -6.41 1.20 -5.64
CA LYS A 110 -6.54 0.66 -7.00
C LYS A 110 -7.07 1.75 -7.93
N PRO A 111 -6.43 2.03 -9.09
CA PRO A 111 -6.80 3.15 -9.96
C PRO A 111 -8.29 3.23 -10.31
N THR A 112 -8.88 2.14 -10.80
CA THR A 112 -10.28 2.12 -11.24
C THR A 112 -11.25 2.28 -10.08
N THR A 113 -10.98 1.61 -8.95
CA THR A 113 -11.80 1.72 -7.74
C THR A 113 -11.73 3.12 -7.15
N ALA A 114 -10.53 3.70 -7.03
CA ALA A 114 -10.36 5.04 -6.47
C ALA A 114 -11.09 6.10 -7.30
N LYS A 115 -10.96 6.05 -8.64
CA LYS A 115 -11.72 6.92 -9.55
C LYS A 115 -13.23 6.77 -9.38
N GLY A 116 -13.73 5.53 -9.34
CA GLY A 116 -15.15 5.25 -9.15
C GLY A 116 -15.69 5.76 -7.82
N VAL A 117 -14.95 5.56 -6.73
CA VAL A 117 -15.32 6.06 -5.38
C VAL A 117 -15.38 7.59 -5.36
N ILE A 118 -14.34 8.25 -5.89
CA ILE A 118 -14.29 9.72 -5.94
C ILE A 118 -15.46 10.27 -6.73
N SER A 119 -15.73 9.70 -7.90
CA SER A 119 -16.83 10.13 -8.77
C SER A 119 -18.20 9.90 -8.16
N HIS A 120 -18.45 8.70 -7.61
CA HIS A 120 -19.78 8.32 -7.14
C HIS A 120 -20.21 9.06 -5.87
N PHE A 121 -19.26 9.29 -4.96
CA PHE A 121 -19.51 10.00 -3.71
C PHE A 121 -19.16 11.50 -3.76
N GLU A 122 -18.84 12.01 -4.96
CA GLU A 122 -18.51 13.42 -5.21
C GLU A 122 -17.46 13.95 -4.21
N LEU A 123 -16.38 13.19 -4.02
CA LEU A 123 -15.37 13.50 -3.01
C LEU A 123 -14.55 14.71 -3.45
N GLY A 124 -14.93 15.90 -2.97
CA GLY A 124 -14.23 17.16 -3.24
C GLY A 124 -12.78 17.16 -2.76
N GLY A 125 -11.90 17.84 -3.50
CA GLY A 125 -10.48 17.96 -3.18
C GLY A 125 -9.67 16.68 -3.45
N LEU A 126 -10.23 15.67 -4.12
CA LEU A 126 -9.53 14.47 -4.55
C LEU A 126 -9.50 14.37 -6.08
N GLU A 127 -8.34 14.68 -6.66
CA GLU A 127 -8.06 14.44 -8.08
C GLU A 127 -7.15 13.21 -8.22
N TYR A 128 -7.63 12.16 -8.88
CA TYR A 128 -6.80 10.97 -9.11
C TYR A 128 -5.66 11.28 -10.09
N LYS A 129 -4.42 11.00 -9.68
CA LYS A 129 -3.24 11.02 -10.54
C LYS A 129 -2.56 9.64 -10.56
N PRO A 130 -2.02 9.18 -11.71
CA PRO A 130 -1.35 7.88 -11.78
C PRO A 130 -0.11 7.76 -10.87
N GLN A 131 0.61 8.87 -10.69
CA GLN A 131 1.75 8.93 -9.78
C GLN A 131 1.26 9.11 -8.33
N PRO A 132 1.75 8.28 -7.38
CA PRO A 132 1.40 8.44 -5.98
C PRO A 132 1.85 9.77 -5.38
N SER A 133 1.05 10.32 -4.45
CA SER A 133 1.40 11.44 -3.58
C SER A 133 0.85 11.21 -2.17
N TRP A 134 1.54 11.73 -1.16
CA TRP A 134 1.09 11.59 0.23
C TRP A 134 -0.25 12.30 0.44
N GLU A 135 -0.37 13.54 -0.05
CA GLU A 135 -1.59 14.35 0.06
C GLU A 135 -2.84 13.62 -0.45
N PHE A 136 -2.75 13.00 -1.63
CA PHE A 136 -3.86 12.20 -2.15
C PHE A 136 -4.13 10.99 -1.26
N TYR A 137 -3.09 10.26 -0.85
CA TYR A 137 -3.22 9.04 -0.06
C TYR A 137 -3.89 9.31 1.28
N GLU A 138 -3.42 10.30 2.02
CA GLU A 138 -3.96 10.68 3.33
C GLU A 138 -5.42 11.12 3.22
N ASN A 139 -5.72 11.99 2.25
CA ASN A 139 -7.07 12.49 2.05
C ASN A 139 -8.03 11.36 1.65
N TYR A 140 -7.62 10.50 0.71
CA TYR A 140 -8.40 9.33 0.28
C TYR A 140 -8.62 8.34 1.43
N ARG A 141 -7.58 8.03 2.22
CA ARG A 141 -7.66 7.18 3.41
C ARG A 141 -8.67 7.72 4.41
N ARG A 142 -8.63 9.01 4.72
CA ARG A 142 -9.57 9.67 5.63
C ARG A 142 -11.02 9.50 5.17
N HIS A 143 -11.29 9.68 3.88
CA HIS A 143 -12.61 9.47 3.31
C HIS A 143 -13.08 8.01 3.41
N ILE A 144 -12.23 7.05 3.04
CA ILE A 144 -12.54 5.61 3.13
C ILE A 144 -12.84 5.19 4.56
N LEU A 145 -12.02 5.61 5.53
CA LEU A 145 -12.24 5.29 6.95
C LEU A 145 -13.53 5.95 7.48
N SER A 146 -13.87 7.15 7.03
CA SER A 146 -15.13 7.81 7.38
C SER A 146 -16.34 7.06 6.82
N MET A 147 -16.28 6.62 5.56
CA MET A 147 -17.33 5.80 4.94
C MET A 147 -17.49 4.46 5.64
N LYS A 148 -16.39 3.79 5.99
CA LYS A 148 -16.39 2.50 6.70
C LYS A 148 -17.17 2.57 8.02
N LYS A 149 -17.07 3.68 8.77
CA LYS A 149 -17.81 3.88 10.04
C LYS A 149 -19.33 3.90 9.86
N LYS A 150 -19.84 4.16 8.65
CA LYS A 150 -21.27 4.20 8.32
C LYS A 150 -21.81 2.84 7.85
N VAL A 151 -20.96 1.83 7.76
CA VAL A 151 -21.30 0.50 7.24
C VAL A 151 -21.25 -0.52 8.36
N LYS A 152 -22.16 -1.51 8.35
CA LYS A 152 -22.17 -2.61 9.33
C LYS A 152 -20.81 -3.32 9.32
N LYS A 153 -20.30 -3.69 10.50
CA LYS A 153 -18.99 -4.37 10.66
C LYS A 153 -18.87 -5.66 9.84
N SER A 154 -19.98 -6.39 9.65
CA SER A 154 -20.01 -7.61 8.83
C SER A 154 -19.67 -7.38 7.35
N LEU A 155 -19.90 -6.16 6.84
CA LEU A 155 -19.58 -5.78 5.46
C LEU A 155 -18.22 -5.08 5.32
N SER A 156 -17.52 -4.84 6.45
CA SER A 156 -16.26 -4.08 6.47
C SER A 156 -15.25 -4.61 7.51
N PRO A 157 -14.97 -5.93 7.56
CA PRO A 157 -14.10 -6.50 8.59
C PRO A 157 -12.67 -5.96 8.55
N ASN A 158 -12.20 -5.47 7.38
CA ASN A 158 -10.97 -4.71 7.20
C ASN A 158 -11.07 -3.80 5.97
N ASN A 159 -10.07 -2.95 5.74
CA ASN A 159 -10.09 -1.98 4.64
C ASN A 159 -9.96 -2.64 3.26
N ALA A 160 -9.28 -3.79 3.15
CA ALA A 160 -9.23 -4.56 1.90
C ALA A 160 -10.63 -5.11 1.52
N ALA A 161 -11.38 -5.63 2.49
CA ALA A 161 -12.76 -6.10 2.29
C ALA A 161 -13.70 -4.94 1.95
N PHE A 162 -13.57 -3.81 2.65
CA PHE A 162 -14.42 -2.65 2.40
C PHE A 162 -14.17 -2.03 1.01
N THR A 163 -12.91 -1.87 0.61
CA THR A 163 -12.56 -1.39 -0.74
C THR A 163 -12.96 -2.38 -1.83
N GLY A 164 -12.90 -3.69 -1.55
CA GLY A 164 -13.44 -4.74 -2.41
C GLY A 164 -14.96 -4.62 -2.58
N PHE A 165 -15.70 -4.41 -1.49
CA PHE A 165 -17.14 -4.15 -1.52
C PHE A 165 -17.48 -2.94 -2.39
N LEU A 166 -16.80 -1.80 -2.17
CA LEU A 166 -16.97 -0.60 -3.01
C LEU A 166 -16.68 -0.89 -4.49
N MET A 167 -15.63 -1.65 -4.81
CA MET A 167 -15.35 -2.04 -6.19
C MET A 167 -16.50 -2.83 -6.82
N MET A 168 -17.14 -3.73 -6.07
CA MET A 168 -18.25 -4.55 -6.57
C MET A 168 -19.54 -3.73 -6.71
N SER A 169 -19.79 -2.80 -5.79
CA SER A 169 -21.00 -1.98 -5.77
C SER A 169 -20.98 -0.82 -6.77
N LEU A 170 -19.80 -0.32 -7.13
CA LEU A 170 -19.63 0.81 -8.05
C LEU A 170 -19.39 0.37 -9.50
N ARG A 171 -19.47 -0.93 -9.79
CA ARG A 171 -19.53 -1.43 -11.17
C ARG A 171 -20.94 -1.17 -11.71
N THR A 172 -21.11 0.00 -12.29
CA THR A 172 -22.18 0.35 -13.24
C THR A 172 -21.54 0.88 -14.50
#